data_AF-A0A950BP27-F1
#
_entry.id   AF-A0A950BP27-F1
#
_cell.length_a   1.000
_cell.length_b   1.000
_cell.length_c   1.000
_cell.angle_alpha   90.00
_cell.angle_beta   90.00
_cell.angle_gamma   90.00
#
_symmetry.space_group_name_H-M   'P 1'
#
loop_
_entity.id
_entity.type
_entity.pdbx_description
1 polymer ?
#
loop_
_entity_poly.entity_id
_entity_poly.type
_entity_poly.pdbx_seq_one_letter_code
_entity_poly.pdbx_strand_id
1 'polypeptide(L)'
;MQQSIRRLAAASIAVAAVALSGAAFAVQARADALEHALPGPVAADVTPAAVAKAEADAQRDYALLPSLPPLSSGPIATLHLVAEVKKWTPAPGTTVDAWTYNGTVPGPTIHVRQGDTLRVIFTNHLPAPTTIHWHGMDVPAAMDGTPGFSQPPVPPGQSFVYQFVVRQPGTYIYHTHVDDLNQLDRGLYGAVVVEPATPAGPPPDRDYLMLISSWKIYSSTENYFSINGKSYPSGKPFEVVRGQRIRVREIDISGTEFHTMHTHGHHFQVVAYDGQPVAPAQRQMMDTITLGPGETRDIEFVADAQPGTWMFHCHVADHMMNDDHGPGGLISAIHYAGTPDRFASMAAMDMMAAAGESAPTGPKMSQGATLVLGAIAGLTIFLGLPFAAMRGVSRRWIAFANAIAIGVLFFLLFDILRQAGEPVVDALGKMQQGLGAAPFAWLTFVYVAGLFAGLVGLVYFSRFVLARQRAAVAEGGMLSPMALATTIALGIGLHNFSEGLAIGQSAATGAIGLAVLLIIGFGLHNMTEGFGIAAPLVGSDAHVGWREILMLGLIGGGPTFLGTVIGYRFVSPTLSVLFLTLAAGAIIYVIGEMTKAGGRVGHKELATVGVFLGFILGLGTDLILTAAGA
;
A
#
# COMPACT_ATOMS: atom_id res chain seq x y z
N MET A 1 26.95 -40.08 9.32
CA MET A 1 26.59 -38.65 9.11
C MET A 1 25.60 -38.45 7.97
N GLN A 2 25.81 -39.01 6.76
CA GLN A 2 24.87 -38.86 5.63
C GLN A 2 23.48 -39.51 5.83
N GLN A 3 23.37 -40.62 6.56
CA GLN A 3 22.07 -41.27 6.85
C GLN A 3 21.19 -40.47 7.81
N SER A 4 21.79 -39.74 8.75
CA SER A 4 21.09 -38.93 9.75
C SER A 4 20.44 -37.69 9.11
N ILE A 5 21.13 -37.08 8.13
CA ILE A 5 20.66 -35.91 7.38
C ILE A 5 19.49 -36.28 6.45
N ARG A 6 19.53 -37.46 5.81
CA ARG A 6 18.41 -37.95 4.99
C ARG A 6 17.14 -38.24 5.79
N ARG A 7 17.27 -38.70 7.04
CA ARG A 7 16.12 -38.96 7.93
C ARG A 7 15.46 -37.67 8.43
N LEU A 8 16.25 -36.63 8.70
CA LEU A 8 15.73 -35.30 9.06
C LEU A 8 15.02 -34.63 7.87
N ALA A 9 15.60 -34.68 6.67
CA ALA A 9 14.96 -34.15 5.46
C ALA A 9 13.64 -34.88 5.11
N ALA A 10 13.60 -36.20 5.26
CA ALA A 10 12.38 -36.99 5.03
C ALA A 10 11.28 -36.70 6.09
N ALA A 11 11.66 -36.46 7.35
CA ALA A 11 10.72 -36.08 8.40
C ALA A 11 10.13 -34.68 8.16
N SER A 12 10.93 -33.71 7.71
CA SER A 12 10.46 -32.36 7.38
C SER A 12 9.51 -32.34 6.16
N ILE A 13 9.78 -33.17 5.14
CA ILE A 13 8.91 -33.30 3.96
C ILE A 13 7.59 -33.98 4.34
N ALA A 14 7.61 -34.99 5.23
CA ALA A 14 6.41 -35.66 5.70
C ALA A 14 5.50 -34.76 6.55
N VAL A 15 6.08 -33.90 7.39
CA VAL A 15 5.31 -32.92 8.19
C VAL A 15 4.69 -31.84 7.30
N ALA A 16 5.41 -31.36 6.27
CA ALA A 16 4.87 -30.40 5.30
C ALA A 16 3.73 -31.00 4.46
N ALA A 17 3.85 -32.27 4.04
CA ALA A 17 2.81 -32.96 3.29
C ALA A 17 1.53 -33.20 4.10
N VAL A 18 1.64 -33.56 5.39
CA VAL A 18 0.49 -33.74 6.29
C VAL A 18 -0.24 -32.41 6.55
N ALA A 19 0.51 -31.31 6.74
CA ALA A 19 -0.06 -29.97 6.91
C ALA A 19 -0.82 -29.49 5.65
N LEU A 20 -0.29 -29.75 4.45
CA LEU A 20 -0.94 -29.43 3.17
C LEU A 20 -2.22 -30.24 2.95
N SER A 21 -2.22 -31.53 3.31
CA SER A 21 -3.42 -32.37 3.20
C SER A 21 -4.52 -32.02 4.23
N GLY A 22 -4.14 -31.58 5.43
CA GLY A 22 -5.09 -31.12 6.45
C GLY A 22 -5.77 -29.80 6.08
N ALA A 23 -5.03 -28.88 5.46
CA ALA A 23 -5.57 -27.64 4.92
C ALA A 23 -6.54 -27.88 3.76
N ALA A 24 -6.20 -28.81 2.84
CA ALA A 24 -7.09 -29.18 1.74
C ALA A 24 -8.41 -29.81 2.20
N PHE A 25 -8.37 -30.66 3.24
CA PHE A 25 -9.59 -31.27 3.82
C PHE A 25 -10.48 -30.25 4.54
N ALA A 26 -9.87 -29.28 5.23
CA ALA A 26 -10.60 -28.20 5.91
C ALA A 26 -11.25 -27.22 4.91
N VAL A 27 -10.61 -26.98 3.76
CA VAL A 27 -11.17 -26.16 2.68
C VAL A 27 -12.34 -26.88 1.99
N GLN A 28 -12.20 -28.18 1.70
CA GLN A 28 -13.27 -28.97 1.08
C GLN A 28 -14.50 -29.11 2.00
N ALA A 29 -14.30 -29.41 3.29
CA ALA A 29 -15.40 -29.51 4.25
C ALA A 29 -16.13 -28.18 4.48
N ARG A 30 -15.44 -27.05 4.31
CA ARG A 30 -16.05 -25.71 4.37
C ARG A 30 -16.79 -25.35 3.08
N ALA A 31 -16.32 -25.82 1.92
CA ALA A 31 -17.00 -25.69 0.64
C ALA A 31 -18.32 -26.49 0.62
N ASP A 32 -18.31 -27.74 1.07
CA ASP A 32 -19.49 -28.61 1.10
C ASP A 32 -20.56 -28.08 2.09
N ALA A 33 -20.12 -27.44 3.18
CA ALA A 33 -21.00 -26.79 4.16
C ALA A 33 -21.60 -25.46 3.67
N LEU A 34 -20.90 -24.73 2.78
CA LEU A 34 -21.39 -23.52 2.12
C LEU A 34 -22.39 -23.84 1.00
N GLU A 35 -22.19 -24.94 0.28
CA GLU A 35 -23.10 -25.40 -0.79
C GLU A 35 -24.47 -25.82 -0.24
N HIS A 36 -24.53 -26.35 0.99
CA HIS A 36 -25.78 -26.70 1.69
C HIS A 36 -26.47 -25.53 2.42
N ALA A 37 -25.83 -24.36 2.51
CA ALA A 37 -26.33 -23.18 3.22
C ALA A 37 -26.91 -22.09 2.29
N LEU A 38 -26.80 -22.25 0.97
CA LEU A 38 -27.38 -21.31 0.01
C LEU A 38 -28.87 -21.60 -0.18
N PRO A 39 -29.79 -20.65 0.12
CA PRO A 39 -31.17 -20.80 -0.28
C PRO A 39 -31.24 -20.92 -1.81
N GLY A 40 -31.99 -21.91 -2.30
CA GLY A 40 -32.23 -22.11 -3.73
C GLY A 40 -32.85 -20.87 -4.40
N PRO A 41 -32.96 -20.86 -5.75
CA PRO A 41 -33.44 -19.69 -6.48
C PRO A 41 -34.86 -19.34 -6.04
N VAL A 42 -34.97 -18.30 -5.21
CA VAL A 42 -36.25 -17.67 -4.89
C VAL A 42 -36.62 -16.88 -6.14
N ALA A 43 -37.52 -17.44 -6.95
CA ALA A 43 -38.27 -16.65 -7.91
C ALA A 43 -39.10 -15.64 -7.11
N ALA A 44 -38.54 -14.44 -6.89
CA ALA A 44 -39.35 -13.31 -6.47
C ALA A 44 -40.19 -12.91 -7.69
N ASP A 45 -41.51 -13.05 -7.58
CA ASP A 45 -42.44 -12.61 -8.61
C ASP A 45 -42.26 -11.11 -8.88
N VAL A 46 -41.61 -10.79 -10.00
CA VAL A 46 -41.49 -9.42 -10.52
C VAL A 46 -42.89 -8.96 -10.90
N THR A 47 -43.51 -8.13 -10.07
CA THR A 47 -44.88 -7.64 -10.35
C THR A 47 -44.84 -6.50 -11.39
N PRO A 48 -45.81 -6.44 -12.33
CA PRO A 48 -45.90 -5.35 -13.31
C PRO A 48 -45.97 -3.95 -12.68
N ALA A 49 -46.48 -3.83 -11.44
CA ALA A 49 -46.50 -2.58 -10.70
C ALA A 49 -45.11 -2.14 -10.19
N ALA A 50 -44.25 -3.09 -9.81
CA ALA A 50 -42.87 -2.81 -9.43
C ALA A 50 -42.04 -2.38 -10.66
N VAL A 51 -42.29 -3.01 -11.82
CA VAL A 51 -41.67 -2.62 -13.10
C VAL A 51 -42.14 -1.22 -13.51
N ALA A 52 -43.44 -0.93 -13.50
CA ALA A 52 -43.96 0.38 -13.86
C ALA A 52 -43.48 1.51 -12.93
N LYS A 53 -43.34 1.23 -11.62
CA LYS A 53 -42.75 2.19 -10.68
C LYS A 53 -41.26 2.43 -10.99
N ALA A 54 -40.49 1.38 -11.26
CA ALA A 54 -39.09 1.52 -11.60
C ALA A 54 -38.88 2.21 -12.96
N GLU A 55 -39.72 1.93 -13.95
CA GLU A 55 -39.74 2.65 -15.24
C GLU A 55 -40.01 4.15 -15.04
N ALA A 56 -40.93 4.50 -14.14
CA ALA A 56 -41.24 5.89 -13.79
C ALA A 56 -40.11 6.58 -12.99
N ASP A 57 -39.52 5.89 -12.01
CA ASP A 57 -38.44 6.41 -11.17
C ASP A 57 -37.15 6.58 -11.99
N ALA A 58 -36.90 5.70 -12.96
CA ALA A 58 -35.64 5.68 -13.67
C ALA A 58 -35.55 6.73 -14.79
N GLN A 59 -36.63 7.40 -15.23
CA GLN A 59 -36.63 8.30 -16.40
C GLN A 59 -35.78 9.59 -16.28
N ARG A 60 -34.99 9.81 -15.22
CA ARG A 60 -34.11 10.99 -15.05
C ARG A 60 -32.80 10.73 -14.28
N ASP A 61 -32.07 9.67 -14.62
CA ASP A 61 -30.93 9.21 -13.81
C ASP A 61 -29.55 9.85 -14.13
N TYR A 62 -29.54 11.12 -14.54
CA TYR A 62 -28.36 11.99 -14.30
C TYR A 62 -28.19 12.31 -12.79
N ALA A 63 -29.11 11.81 -11.94
CA ALA A 63 -29.26 12.15 -10.53
C ALA A 63 -28.36 11.37 -9.55
N LEU A 64 -27.55 10.40 -10.01
CA LEU A 64 -26.60 9.70 -9.14
C LEU A 64 -25.31 10.48 -8.87
N LEU A 65 -25.04 11.50 -9.70
CA LEU A 65 -23.97 12.46 -9.50
C LEU A 65 -24.58 13.87 -9.39
N PRO A 66 -23.94 14.80 -8.67
CA PRO A 66 -24.32 16.20 -8.73
C PRO A 66 -24.24 16.68 -10.18
N SER A 67 -25.38 16.90 -10.82
CA SER A 67 -25.44 17.50 -12.15
C SER A 67 -25.80 18.96 -12.01
N LEU A 68 -25.11 19.86 -12.73
CA LEU A 68 -25.61 21.23 -12.84
C LEU A 68 -26.96 21.22 -13.56
N PRO A 69 -27.91 22.10 -13.20
CA PRO A 69 -29.19 22.17 -13.87
C PRO A 69 -29.00 22.36 -15.39
N PRO A 70 -29.91 21.83 -16.23
CA PRO A 70 -29.87 22.06 -17.67
C PRO A 70 -29.72 23.54 -17.95
N LEU A 71 -28.69 23.90 -18.72
CA LEU A 71 -28.30 25.27 -18.96
C LEU A 71 -29.48 26.07 -19.55
N SER A 72 -29.69 27.28 -19.04
CA SER A 72 -30.71 28.20 -19.57
C SER A 72 -30.47 28.40 -21.07
N SER A 73 -31.48 28.11 -21.88
CA SER A 73 -31.43 28.16 -23.34
C SER A 73 -30.88 29.50 -23.85
N GLY A 74 -29.64 29.49 -24.31
CA GLY A 74 -28.91 30.59 -24.93
C GLY A 74 -27.57 30.07 -25.48
N PRO A 75 -26.91 30.77 -26.41
CA PRO A 75 -25.68 30.27 -27.06
C PRO A 75 -24.46 30.18 -26.11
N ILE A 76 -24.58 30.68 -24.87
CA ILE A 76 -23.51 30.68 -23.86
C ILE A 76 -24.02 29.99 -22.59
N ALA A 77 -23.46 28.82 -22.32
CA ALA A 77 -23.61 28.06 -21.09
C ALA A 77 -22.73 28.64 -19.99
N THR A 78 -23.27 29.47 -19.09
CA THR A 78 -22.50 30.01 -17.97
C THR A 78 -22.69 29.17 -16.71
N LEU A 79 -21.58 28.76 -16.09
CA LEU A 79 -21.59 28.00 -14.84
C LEU A 79 -20.53 28.50 -13.86
N HIS A 80 -20.78 28.25 -12.58
CA HIS A 80 -19.88 28.62 -11.48
C HIS A 80 -19.30 27.35 -10.86
N LEU A 81 -17.98 27.25 -10.85
CA LEU A 81 -17.26 26.20 -10.12
C LEU A 81 -16.45 26.85 -9.01
N VAL A 82 -16.61 26.32 -7.80
CA VAL A 82 -15.89 26.76 -6.60
C VAL A 82 -15.05 25.60 -6.12
N ALA A 83 -13.73 25.76 -6.14
CA ALA A 83 -12.84 24.79 -5.50
C ALA A 83 -12.81 25.07 -3.98
N GLU A 84 -13.20 24.11 -3.16
CA GLU A 84 -13.25 24.27 -1.71
C GLU A 84 -12.97 22.95 -0.97
N VAL A 85 -12.50 23.06 0.27
CA VAL A 85 -12.27 21.90 1.14
C VAL A 85 -13.59 21.50 1.80
N LYS A 86 -13.97 20.22 1.69
CA LYS A 86 -15.10 19.63 2.40
C LYS A 86 -14.71 18.34 3.10
N LYS A 87 -15.41 18.06 4.20
CA LYS A 87 -15.40 16.71 4.78
C LYS A 87 -16.11 15.76 3.82
N TRP A 88 -15.39 14.73 3.39
CA TRP A 88 -15.91 13.70 2.51
C TRP A 88 -15.69 12.33 3.13
N THR A 89 -16.68 11.46 2.99
CA THR A 89 -16.66 10.11 3.55
C THR A 89 -16.68 9.11 2.41
N PRO A 90 -15.52 8.66 1.89
CA PRO A 90 -15.46 7.71 0.78
C PRO A 90 -15.93 6.31 1.20
N ALA A 91 -15.64 5.89 2.42
CA ALA A 91 -16.01 4.59 2.98
C ALA A 91 -16.56 4.77 4.42
N PRO A 92 -17.31 3.79 4.97
CA PRO A 92 -17.80 3.87 6.34
C PRO A 92 -16.62 4.03 7.32
N GLY A 93 -16.75 4.94 8.29
CA GLY A 93 -15.69 5.21 9.27
C GLY A 93 -14.51 6.04 8.76
N THR A 94 -14.38 6.24 7.45
CA THR A 94 -13.27 6.99 6.84
C THR A 94 -13.75 8.36 6.38
N THR A 95 -13.30 9.44 7.04
CA THR A 95 -13.63 10.82 6.65
C THR A 95 -12.36 11.63 6.42
N VAL A 96 -12.27 12.25 5.25
CA VAL A 96 -11.11 13.01 4.79
C VAL A 96 -11.47 14.46 4.48
N ASP A 97 -10.48 15.33 4.43
CA ASP A 97 -10.60 16.68 3.87
C ASP A 97 -10.39 16.61 2.35
N ALA A 98 -11.48 16.40 1.62
CA ALA A 98 -11.48 16.37 0.17
C ALA A 98 -11.45 17.80 -0.39
N TRP A 99 -10.79 17.94 -1.53
CA TRP A 99 -10.75 19.17 -2.32
C TRP A 99 -11.76 18.99 -3.44
N THR A 100 -12.82 19.78 -3.39
CA THR A 100 -14.04 19.54 -4.17
C THR A 100 -14.30 20.70 -5.11
N TYR A 101 -14.94 20.42 -6.25
CA TYR A 101 -15.66 21.45 -6.97
C TYR A 101 -17.12 21.45 -6.47
N ASN A 102 -17.62 22.61 -6.05
CA ASN A 102 -18.98 22.83 -5.52
C ASN A 102 -19.39 21.87 -4.38
N GLY A 103 -18.43 21.47 -3.55
CA GLY A 103 -18.69 20.74 -2.32
C GLY A 103 -18.90 19.23 -2.48
N THR A 104 -18.64 18.67 -3.66
CA THR A 104 -18.87 17.24 -3.95
C THR A 104 -17.65 16.57 -4.56
N VAL A 105 -17.55 15.25 -4.36
CA VAL A 105 -16.63 14.39 -5.12
C VAL A 105 -17.43 13.29 -5.80
N PRO A 106 -17.36 13.14 -7.14
CA PRO A 106 -16.77 14.07 -8.08
C PRO A 106 -17.40 15.47 -8.03
N GLY A 107 -16.73 16.43 -8.63
CA GLY A 107 -17.32 17.72 -8.96
C GLY A 107 -18.55 17.57 -9.87
N PRO A 108 -19.39 18.61 -9.98
CA PRO A 108 -20.60 18.53 -10.78
C PRO A 108 -20.34 18.13 -12.22
N THR A 109 -21.16 17.23 -12.76
CA THR A 109 -21.06 16.89 -14.19
C THR A 109 -21.53 18.08 -15.03
N ILE A 110 -20.70 18.49 -15.99
CA ILE A 110 -21.02 19.51 -16.98
C ILE A 110 -21.63 18.82 -18.19
N HIS A 111 -22.90 19.10 -18.46
CA HIS A 111 -23.61 18.54 -19.61
C HIS A 111 -23.93 19.65 -20.61
N VAL A 112 -23.39 19.54 -21.82
CA VAL A 112 -23.46 20.57 -22.88
C VAL A 112 -23.70 19.93 -24.23
N ARG A 113 -24.13 20.71 -25.22
CA ARG A 113 -24.25 20.26 -26.61
C ARG A 113 -23.06 20.76 -27.42
N GLN A 114 -22.63 19.95 -28.39
CA GLN A 114 -21.65 20.37 -29.39
C GLN A 114 -22.13 21.66 -30.08
N GLY A 115 -21.25 22.67 -30.14
CA GLY A 115 -21.53 23.99 -30.66
C GLY A 115 -21.88 25.04 -29.60
N ASP A 116 -22.19 24.62 -28.37
CA ASP A 116 -22.42 25.56 -27.27
C ASP A 116 -21.13 26.31 -26.91
N THR A 117 -21.25 27.55 -26.42
CA THR A 117 -20.13 28.25 -25.77
C THR A 117 -20.15 27.97 -24.28
N LEU A 118 -19.17 27.23 -23.77
CA LEU A 118 -19.01 26.99 -22.34
C LEU A 118 -18.29 28.18 -21.70
N ARG A 119 -18.87 28.76 -20.65
CA ARG A 119 -18.29 29.84 -19.85
C ARG A 119 -18.28 29.44 -18.37
N VAL A 120 -17.11 29.19 -17.81
CA VAL A 120 -16.93 28.73 -16.43
C VAL A 120 -16.28 29.83 -15.61
N ILE A 121 -17.04 30.38 -14.66
CA ILE A 121 -16.53 31.31 -13.66
C ILE A 121 -16.00 30.46 -12.51
N PHE A 122 -14.68 30.28 -12.49
CA PHE A 122 -14.00 29.50 -11.47
C PHE A 122 -13.54 30.39 -10.32
N THR A 123 -13.83 29.98 -9.08
CA THR A 123 -13.36 30.64 -7.86
C THR A 123 -12.60 29.65 -6.99
N ASN A 124 -11.37 30.01 -6.58
CA ASN A 124 -10.53 29.18 -5.74
C ASN A 124 -10.69 29.56 -4.25
N HIS A 125 -11.36 28.73 -3.46
CA HIS A 125 -11.42 28.85 -1.99
C HIS A 125 -10.51 27.83 -1.26
N LEU A 126 -9.62 27.14 -1.98
CA LEU A 126 -8.62 26.26 -1.39
C LEU A 126 -7.50 27.06 -0.72
N PRO A 127 -6.76 26.47 0.23
CA PRO A 127 -5.58 27.10 0.83
C PRO A 127 -4.36 27.13 -0.11
N ALA A 128 -4.47 26.60 -1.33
CA ALA A 128 -3.40 26.50 -2.30
C ALA A 128 -3.84 27.00 -3.69
N PRO A 129 -2.91 27.42 -4.56
CA PRO A 129 -3.23 27.72 -5.95
C PRO A 129 -3.70 26.47 -6.70
N THR A 130 -4.59 26.65 -7.67
CA THR A 130 -5.07 25.59 -8.54
C THR A 130 -5.53 26.13 -9.90
N THR A 131 -5.94 25.27 -10.81
CA THR A 131 -6.54 25.59 -12.13
C THR A 131 -7.65 24.58 -12.47
N ILE A 132 -8.25 24.72 -13.65
CA ILE A 132 -9.11 23.70 -14.26
C ILE A 132 -8.55 23.43 -15.66
N HIS A 133 -8.05 22.23 -15.89
CA HIS A 133 -7.73 21.68 -17.20
C HIS A 133 -8.92 20.92 -17.78
N TRP A 134 -9.08 21.00 -19.10
CA TRP A 134 -10.20 20.43 -19.87
C TRP A 134 -9.71 19.23 -20.68
N HIS A 135 -9.53 18.10 -20.00
CA HIS A 135 -8.89 16.91 -20.54
C HIS A 135 -9.64 16.35 -21.76
N GLY A 136 -8.95 16.27 -22.90
CA GLY A 136 -9.49 15.76 -24.17
C GLY A 136 -10.36 16.75 -24.96
N MET A 137 -10.55 17.98 -24.47
CA MET A 137 -11.34 19.02 -25.14
C MET A 137 -10.48 19.97 -26.01
N ASP A 138 -11.02 20.41 -27.15
CA ASP A 138 -10.34 21.31 -28.09
C ASP A 138 -10.57 22.76 -27.65
N VAL A 139 -9.81 23.17 -26.66
CA VAL A 139 -9.90 24.52 -26.10
C VAL A 139 -8.83 25.45 -26.69
N PRO A 140 -9.09 26.77 -26.77
CA PRO A 140 -8.02 27.73 -27.06
C PRO A 140 -6.90 27.60 -26.04
N ALA A 141 -5.65 27.74 -26.48
CA ALA A 141 -4.48 27.57 -25.61
C ALA A 141 -4.59 28.36 -24.30
N ALA A 142 -5.08 29.61 -24.33
CA ALA A 142 -5.24 30.45 -23.14
C ALA A 142 -6.33 29.99 -22.14
N MET A 143 -7.11 28.96 -22.48
CA MET A 143 -8.19 28.39 -21.68
C MET A 143 -7.89 26.94 -21.24
N ASP A 144 -6.69 26.45 -21.53
CA ASP A 144 -6.30 25.06 -21.31
C ASP A 144 -6.06 24.70 -19.84
N GLY A 145 -5.81 25.68 -18.96
CA GLY A 145 -5.69 25.42 -17.52
C GLY A 145 -4.31 24.95 -17.03
N THR A 146 -3.34 24.74 -17.92
CA THR A 146 -1.97 24.31 -17.61
C THR A 146 -1.04 25.45 -17.13
N PRO A 147 -0.66 25.49 -15.83
CA PRO A 147 0.22 26.50 -15.26
C PRO A 147 1.57 26.65 -15.98
N GLY A 148 1.98 27.88 -16.27
CA GLY A 148 3.28 28.18 -16.89
C GLY A 148 3.32 27.99 -18.41
N PHE A 149 2.28 27.39 -18.99
CA PHE A 149 2.13 27.25 -20.44
C PHE A 149 0.96 28.07 -20.97
N SER A 150 -0.25 27.80 -20.49
CA SER A 150 -1.47 28.47 -20.96
C SER A 150 -1.90 29.63 -20.08
N GLN A 151 -1.70 29.53 -18.77
CA GLN A 151 -2.07 30.55 -17.80
C GLN A 151 -1.23 30.46 -16.52
N PRO A 152 -1.21 31.51 -15.67
CA PRO A 152 -0.75 31.36 -14.29
C PRO A 152 -1.77 30.56 -13.44
N PRO A 153 -1.33 29.91 -12.34
CA PRO A 153 -2.25 29.33 -11.36
C PRO A 153 -3.21 30.38 -10.80
N VAL A 154 -4.44 29.97 -10.43
CA VAL A 154 -5.42 30.81 -9.75
C VAL A 154 -5.13 30.81 -8.24
N PRO A 155 -4.68 31.92 -7.63
CA PRO A 155 -4.35 31.94 -6.20
C PRO A 155 -5.57 31.75 -5.30
N PRO A 156 -5.38 31.39 -4.02
CA PRO A 156 -6.45 31.39 -3.02
C PRO A 156 -7.23 32.72 -3.00
N GLY A 157 -8.56 32.62 -2.95
CA GLY A 157 -9.50 33.74 -2.95
C GLY A 157 -9.69 34.43 -4.32
N GLN A 158 -8.99 33.99 -5.36
CA GLN A 158 -9.08 34.58 -6.70
C GLN A 158 -10.02 33.79 -7.61
N SER A 159 -10.35 34.39 -8.75
CA SER A 159 -11.20 33.79 -9.77
C SER A 159 -10.59 33.88 -11.17
N PHE A 160 -10.97 32.95 -12.03
CA PHE A 160 -10.62 32.92 -13.44
C PHE A 160 -11.84 32.54 -14.28
N VAL A 161 -11.94 33.07 -15.50
CA VAL A 161 -13.04 32.76 -16.41
C VAL A 161 -12.52 31.95 -17.58
N TYR A 162 -12.92 30.68 -17.65
CA TYR A 162 -12.72 29.86 -18.85
C TYR A 162 -13.87 30.12 -19.82
N GLN A 163 -13.58 30.36 -21.10
CA GLN A 163 -14.61 30.54 -22.09
C GLN A 163 -14.19 30.01 -23.47
N PHE A 164 -14.93 29.06 -24.02
CA PHE A 164 -14.63 28.46 -25.31
C PHE A 164 -15.87 27.81 -25.95
N VAL A 165 -15.81 27.61 -27.27
CA VAL A 165 -16.84 26.85 -28.01
C VAL A 165 -16.54 25.35 -27.89
N VAL A 166 -17.53 24.56 -27.54
CA VAL A 166 -17.44 23.10 -27.44
C VAL A 166 -17.50 22.51 -28.85
N ARG A 167 -16.40 21.92 -29.33
CA ARG A 167 -16.26 21.50 -30.73
C ARG A 167 -16.55 20.03 -30.97
N GLN A 168 -16.11 19.17 -30.06
CA GLN A 168 -16.23 17.71 -30.18
C GLN A 168 -17.28 17.14 -29.21
N PRO A 169 -18.11 16.18 -29.64
CA PRO A 169 -18.98 15.42 -28.75
C PRO A 169 -18.23 14.25 -28.11
N GLY A 170 -18.64 13.84 -26.91
CA GLY A 170 -18.01 12.71 -26.21
C GLY A 170 -18.00 12.84 -24.68
N THR A 171 -17.28 11.93 -24.04
CA THR A 171 -17.01 11.88 -22.60
C THR A 171 -15.62 12.46 -22.32
N TYR A 172 -15.55 13.53 -21.53
CA TYR A 172 -14.32 14.24 -21.17
C TYR A 172 -14.24 14.49 -19.67
N ILE A 173 -13.10 15.01 -19.22
CA ILE A 173 -12.79 15.24 -17.81
C ILE A 173 -12.43 16.72 -17.62
N TYR A 174 -12.79 17.28 -16.47
CA TYR A 174 -12.16 18.51 -16.01
C TYR A 174 -11.50 18.25 -14.66
N HIS A 175 -10.27 18.73 -14.47
CA HIS A 175 -9.51 18.47 -13.23
C HIS A 175 -8.47 19.55 -12.96
N THR A 176 -7.91 19.57 -11.76
CA THR A 176 -6.74 20.40 -11.42
C THR A 176 -5.55 20.13 -12.33
N HIS A 177 -4.74 21.15 -12.60
CA HIS A 177 -3.41 20.97 -13.22
C HIS A 177 -2.31 21.67 -12.41
N VAL A 178 -2.50 21.76 -11.08
CA VAL A 178 -1.48 22.19 -10.12
C VAL A 178 -1.27 21.08 -9.09
N ASP A 179 -0.02 20.68 -8.87
CA ASP A 179 0.33 19.62 -7.90
C ASP A 179 -0.57 18.38 -8.12
N ASP A 180 -0.68 17.97 -9.39
CA ASP A 180 -1.77 17.16 -9.92
C ASP A 180 -2.02 15.91 -9.08
N LEU A 181 -0.99 15.09 -8.85
CA LEU A 181 -1.12 13.86 -8.09
C LEU A 181 -1.74 14.10 -6.71
N ASN A 182 -1.34 15.15 -6.00
CA ASN A 182 -1.86 15.43 -4.65
C ASN A 182 -3.25 16.07 -4.68
N GLN A 183 -3.54 16.97 -5.61
CA GLN A 183 -4.86 17.62 -5.66
C GLN A 183 -5.95 16.71 -6.26
N LEU A 184 -5.57 15.85 -7.19
CA LEU A 184 -6.45 14.90 -7.87
C LEU A 184 -6.83 13.74 -6.94
N ASP A 185 -5.86 13.17 -6.20
CA ASP A 185 -6.11 12.17 -5.13
C ASP A 185 -6.92 12.72 -3.94
N ARG A 186 -7.19 14.03 -3.91
CA ARG A 186 -8.07 14.70 -2.92
C ARG A 186 -9.49 14.95 -3.44
N GLY A 187 -9.78 14.63 -4.70
CA GLY A 187 -11.12 14.77 -5.28
C GLY A 187 -11.32 15.93 -6.26
N LEU A 188 -10.26 16.63 -6.67
CA LEU A 188 -10.37 17.84 -7.49
C LEU A 188 -10.51 17.53 -9.00
N TYR A 189 -11.60 16.83 -9.33
CA TYR A 189 -11.95 16.40 -10.69
C TYR A 189 -13.48 16.30 -10.88
N GLY A 190 -13.92 16.24 -12.14
CA GLY A 190 -15.30 15.96 -12.54
C GLY A 190 -15.38 15.67 -14.04
N ALA A 191 -16.58 15.42 -14.55
CA ALA A 191 -16.78 15.04 -15.95
C ALA A 191 -17.44 16.14 -16.78
N VAL A 192 -17.14 16.13 -18.08
CA VAL A 192 -17.86 16.88 -19.11
C VAL A 192 -18.45 15.89 -20.10
N VAL A 193 -19.77 15.89 -20.25
CA VAL A 193 -20.48 15.10 -21.27
C VAL A 193 -20.98 16.05 -22.33
N VAL A 194 -20.53 15.83 -23.57
CA VAL A 194 -20.91 16.64 -24.72
C VAL A 194 -21.80 15.84 -25.66
N GLU A 195 -23.07 16.24 -25.75
CA GLU A 195 -24.00 15.64 -26.71
C GLU A 195 -23.68 16.07 -28.15
N PRO A 196 -23.73 15.15 -29.13
CA PRO A 196 -23.55 15.51 -30.53
C PRO A 196 -24.66 16.43 -31.03
N ALA A 197 -24.29 17.43 -31.83
CA ALA A 197 -25.26 18.32 -32.48
C ALA A 197 -26.18 17.56 -33.43
N THR A 198 -25.70 16.43 -33.99
CA THR A 198 -26.47 15.52 -34.82
C THR A 198 -26.17 14.07 -34.40
N PRO A 199 -27.01 13.46 -33.54
CA PRO A 199 -26.83 12.07 -33.11
C PRO A 199 -26.89 11.08 -34.28
N ALA A 200 -25.99 10.09 -34.29
CA ALA A 200 -25.93 9.06 -35.33
C ALA A 200 -27.05 7.99 -35.23
N GLY A 201 -27.81 8.00 -34.14
CA GLY A 201 -28.87 7.02 -33.85
C GLY A 201 -29.64 7.40 -32.59
N PRO A 202 -30.62 6.57 -32.19
CA PRO A 202 -31.33 6.78 -30.94
C PRO A 202 -30.36 6.69 -29.75
N PRO A 203 -30.53 7.55 -28.72
CA PRO A 203 -29.75 7.45 -27.49
C PRO A 203 -29.99 6.11 -26.79
N PRO A 204 -29.08 5.67 -25.91
CA PRO A 204 -29.36 4.55 -25.01
C PRO A 204 -30.54 4.89 -24.09
N ASP A 205 -31.23 3.86 -23.58
CA ASP A 205 -32.34 4.03 -22.64
C ASP A 205 -31.84 4.54 -21.27
N ARG A 206 -30.59 4.19 -20.92
CA ARG A 206 -29.88 4.64 -19.71
C ARG A 206 -28.44 5.02 -20.07
N ASP A 207 -27.97 6.13 -19.53
CA ASP A 207 -26.59 6.61 -19.70
C ASP A 207 -26.01 6.92 -18.32
N TYR A 208 -25.13 6.04 -17.84
CA TYR A 208 -24.50 6.12 -16.54
C TYR A 208 -23.09 6.67 -16.65
N LEU A 209 -22.65 7.34 -15.59
CA LEU A 209 -21.30 7.87 -15.48
C LEU A 209 -20.61 7.22 -14.28
N MET A 210 -19.41 6.70 -14.52
CA MET A 210 -18.61 5.94 -13.60
C MET A 210 -17.21 6.56 -13.54
N LEU A 211 -17.00 7.49 -12.59
CA LEU A 211 -15.68 8.04 -12.32
C LEU A 211 -14.96 7.15 -11.32
N ILE A 212 -13.93 6.49 -11.79
CA ILE A 212 -13.02 5.65 -11.04
C ILE A 212 -11.89 6.54 -10.54
N SER A 213 -11.63 6.51 -9.24
CA SER A 213 -10.51 7.26 -8.67
C SER A 213 -9.83 6.49 -7.56
N SER A 214 -8.64 6.95 -7.22
CA SER A 214 -7.84 6.45 -6.12
C SER A 214 -7.51 7.57 -5.14
N TRP A 215 -7.16 7.16 -3.92
CA TRP A 215 -6.94 8.06 -2.80
C TRP A 215 -5.73 7.60 -2.00
N LYS A 216 -4.96 8.59 -1.53
CA LYS A 216 -3.90 8.41 -0.52
C LYS A 216 -4.42 8.84 0.84
N ILE A 217 -5.07 7.92 1.57
CA ILE A 217 -5.69 8.19 2.87
C ILE A 217 -4.77 7.67 3.97
N TYR A 218 -4.10 8.59 4.67
CA TYR A 218 -3.11 8.27 5.72
C TYR A 218 -1.96 7.36 5.26
N SER A 219 -1.74 7.27 3.94
CA SER A 219 -0.71 6.48 3.30
C SER A 219 0.13 7.34 2.35
N SER A 220 1.35 6.89 2.05
CA SER A 220 2.20 7.45 0.99
C SER A 220 1.89 6.86 -0.39
N THR A 221 1.19 5.72 -0.43
CA THR A 221 0.67 5.06 -1.63
C THR A 221 -0.85 5.13 -1.68
N GLU A 222 -1.42 4.85 -2.85
CA GLU A 222 -2.87 4.77 -3.03
C GLU A 222 -3.39 3.53 -2.29
N ASN A 223 -4.36 3.71 -1.39
CA ASN A 223 -4.85 2.65 -0.50
C ASN A 223 -6.39 2.58 -0.41
N TYR A 224 -7.08 3.51 -1.05
CA TYR A 224 -8.53 3.48 -1.22
C TYR A 224 -8.86 3.77 -2.68
N PHE A 225 -9.90 3.11 -3.17
CA PHE A 225 -10.40 3.28 -4.53
C PHE A 225 -11.89 3.52 -4.49
N SER A 226 -12.41 4.33 -5.41
CA SER A 226 -13.80 4.75 -5.35
C SER A 226 -14.45 4.87 -6.71
N ILE A 227 -15.73 4.50 -6.75
CA ILE A 227 -16.62 4.77 -7.86
C ILE A 227 -17.46 5.97 -7.46
N ASN A 228 -17.41 7.05 -8.24
CA ASN A 228 -18.16 8.27 -7.97
C ASN A 228 -17.93 8.80 -6.54
N GLY A 229 -16.67 8.78 -6.10
CA GLY A 229 -16.25 9.26 -4.79
C GLY A 229 -16.65 8.36 -3.62
N LYS A 230 -17.24 7.19 -3.88
CA LYS A 230 -17.63 6.21 -2.87
C LYS A 230 -16.93 4.88 -3.11
N SER A 231 -16.28 4.40 -2.07
CA SER A 231 -15.76 3.04 -2.00
C SER A 231 -16.85 2.12 -1.45
N TYR A 232 -16.91 0.88 -1.93
CA TYR A 232 -17.78 -0.14 -1.35
C TYR A 232 -17.55 -0.25 0.17
N PRO A 233 -18.59 -0.40 0.99
CA PRO A 233 -20.02 -0.56 0.66
C PRO A 233 -20.82 0.74 0.47
N SER A 234 -20.18 1.91 0.38
CA SER A 234 -20.89 3.21 0.38
C SER A 234 -21.42 3.64 -1.00
N GLY A 235 -21.16 2.85 -2.04
CA GLY A 235 -21.62 3.10 -3.41
C GLY A 235 -23.09 2.76 -3.63
N LYS A 236 -23.54 2.85 -4.88
CA LYS A 236 -24.89 2.49 -5.32
C LYS A 236 -24.80 1.64 -6.59
N PRO A 237 -25.75 0.71 -6.81
CA PRO A 237 -25.83 -0.04 -8.05
C PRO A 237 -26.32 0.85 -9.21
N PHE A 238 -26.11 0.38 -10.43
CA PHE A 238 -26.73 0.85 -11.66
C PHE A 238 -28.08 0.14 -11.85
N GLU A 239 -29.16 0.89 -11.78
CA GLU A 239 -30.53 0.36 -11.87
C GLU A 239 -30.97 0.16 -13.32
N VAL A 240 -31.40 -1.04 -13.69
CA VAL A 240 -31.78 -1.35 -15.08
C VAL A 240 -33.15 -2.01 -15.16
N VAL A 241 -33.86 -1.78 -16.27
CA VAL A 241 -35.05 -2.57 -16.64
C VAL A 241 -34.66 -3.51 -17.76
N ARG A 242 -35.18 -4.75 -17.70
CA ARG A 242 -34.86 -5.76 -18.70
C ARG A 242 -35.21 -5.29 -20.11
N GLY A 243 -34.27 -5.45 -21.03
CA GLY A 243 -34.38 -5.05 -22.43
C GLY A 243 -33.89 -3.62 -22.73
N GLN A 244 -33.52 -2.83 -21.72
CA GLN A 244 -32.95 -1.50 -21.93
C GLN A 244 -31.55 -1.59 -22.54
N ARG A 245 -31.24 -0.66 -23.45
CA ARG A 245 -29.88 -0.36 -23.89
C ARG A 245 -29.22 0.55 -22.86
N ILE A 246 -28.17 0.05 -22.24
CA ILE A 246 -27.42 0.74 -21.20
C ILE A 246 -26.10 1.21 -21.79
N ARG A 247 -25.75 2.47 -21.53
CA ARG A 247 -24.39 2.99 -21.69
C ARG A 247 -23.80 3.26 -20.32
N VAL A 248 -22.54 2.89 -20.13
CA VAL A 248 -21.74 3.31 -18.97
C VAL A 248 -20.50 4.02 -19.49
N ARG A 249 -20.32 5.27 -19.07
CA ARG A 249 -19.18 6.13 -19.36
C ARG A 249 -18.18 5.97 -18.23
N GLU A 250 -17.21 5.10 -18.44
CA GLU A 250 -16.12 4.85 -17.51
C GLU A 250 -15.05 5.92 -17.73
N ILE A 251 -14.65 6.56 -16.64
CA ILE A 251 -13.59 7.55 -16.62
C ILE A 251 -12.62 7.12 -15.54
N ASP A 252 -11.36 6.88 -15.91
CA ASP A 252 -10.30 6.69 -14.95
C ASP A 252 -9.63 8.03 -14.65
N ILE A 253 -9.83 8.51 -13.43
CA ILE A 253 -9.19 9.70 -12.87
C ILE A 253 -8.38 9.34 -11.63
N SER A 254 -7.76 8.15 -11.63
CA SER A 254 -6.68 7.83 -10.70
C SER A 254 -5.40 8.57 -11.08
N GLY A 255 -4.58 8.88 -10.07
CA GLY A 255 -3.29 9.55 -10.29
C GLY A 255 -2.30 8.66 -11.06
N THR A 256 -2.22 7.38 -10.69
CA THR A 256 -1.23 6.45 -11.26
C THR A 256 -1.72 5.05 -11.61
N GLU A 257 -2.90 4.65 -11.11
CA GLU A 257 -3.35 3.25 -11.18
C GLU A 257 -4.20 2.94 -12.41
N PHE A 258 -4.07 1.71 -12.90
CA PHE A 258 -4.88 1.17 -13.99
C PHE A 258 -6.04 0.34 -13.41
N HIS A 259 -7.23 0.47 -13.99
CA HIS A 259 -8.41 -0.25 -13.53
C HIS A 259 -8.94 -1.19 -14.60
N THR A 260 -9.09 -2.46 -14.25
CA THR A 260 -9.60 -3.50 -15.16
C THR A 260 -11.04 -3.81 -14.79
N MET A 261 -11.98 -3.07 -15.36
CA MET A 261 -13.40 -3.12 -15.02
C MET A 261 -14.10 -4.32 -15.64
N HIS A 262 -14.75 -5.14 -14.82
CA HIS A 262 -15.44 -6.36 -15.20
C HIS A 262 -16.92 -6.33 -14.78
N THR A 263 -17.82 -6.73 -15.68
CA THR A 263 -19.26 -6.87 -15.38
C THR A 263 -19.71 -8.31 -15.45
N HIS A 264 -20.50 -8.74 -14.46
CA HIS A 264 -21.10 -10.06 -14.44
C HIS A 264 -22.41 -10.06 -15.22
N GLY A 265 -22.79 -11.22 -15.77
CA GLY A 265 -24.08 -11.45 -16.42
C GLY A 265 -24.27 -10.77 -17.78
N HIS A 266 -23.38 -9.89 -18.20
CA HIS A 266 -23.46 -9.14 -19.45
C HIS A 266 -22.13 -9.19 -20.19
N HIS A 267 -22.22 -9.08 -21.51
CA HIS A 267 -21.08 -8.68 -22.33
C HIS A 267 -21.43 -7.33 -22.95
N PHE A 268 -20.43 -6.49 -23.13
CA PHE A 268 -20.57 -5.14 -23.67
C PHE A 268 -19.68 -4.92 -24.88
N GLN A 269 -20.01 -3.88 -25.65
CA GLN A 269 -19.14 -3.32 -26.67
C GLN A 269 -18.58 -2.00 -26.20
N VAL A 270 -17.28 -1.76 -26.42
CA VAL A 270 -16.72 -0.42 -26.28
C VAL A 270 -17.13 0.40 -27.52
N VAL A 271 -17.95 1.43 -27.31
CA VAL A 271 -18.50 2.28 -28.38
C VAL A 271 -17.74 3.60 -28.55
N ALA A 272 -16.95 4.02 -27.57
CA ALA A 272 -16.03 5.15 -27.69
C ALA A 272 -14.76 4.98 -26.82
N TYR A 273 -13.65 5.53 -27.30
CA TYR A 273 -12.40 5.72 -26.56
C TYR A 273 -12.09 7.21 -26.51
N ASP A 274 -11.88 7.79 -25.33
CA ASP A 274 -11.53 9.20 -25.12
C ASP A 274 -12.52 10.16 -25.81
N GLY A 275 -13.81 9.83 -25.70
CA GLY A 275 -14.91 10.54 -26.36
C GLY A 275 -15.05 10.29 -27.87
N GLN A 276 -14.11 9.59 -28.52
CA GLN A 276 -14.14 9.32 -29.95
C GLN A 276 -14.88 8.01 -30.28
N PRO A 277 -15.87 8.02 -31.19
CA PRO A 277 -16.68 6.85 -31.48
C PRO A 277 -15.90 5.76 -32.21
N VAL A 278 -16.07 4.51 -31.78
CA VAL A 278 -15.55 3.32 -32.46
C VAL A 278 -16.49 2.94 -33.59
N ALA A 279 -15.94 2.71 -34.78
CA ALA A 279 -16.75 2.24 -35.92
C ALA A 279 -17.39 0.89 -35.59
N PRO A 280 -18.65 0.61 -35.96
CA PRO A 280 -19.32 -0.64 -35.61
C PRO A 280 -18.54 -1.92 -35.97
N ALA A 281 -17.79 -1.90 -37.07
CA ALA A 281 -16.97 -3.03 -37.51
C ALA A 281 -15.74 -3.31 -36.61
N GLN A 282 -15.35 -2.38 -35.74
CA GLN A 282 -14.20 -2.49 -34.83
C GLN A 282 -14.63 -2.76 -33.39
N ARG A 283 -15.94 -2.78 -33.10
CA ARG A 283 -16.46 -3.01 -31.76
C ARG A 283 -16.40 -4.50 -31.44
N GLN A 284 -15.60 -4.84 -30.45
CA GLN A 284 -15.49 -6.20 -29.93
C GLN A 284 -16.44 -6.38 -28.76
N MET A 285 -16.95 -7.60 -28.61
CA MET A 285 -17.74 -7.99 -27.46
C MET A 285 -16.79 -8.45 -26.35
N MET A 286 -16.93 -7.87 -25.16
CA MET A 286 -16.03 -8.06 -24.02
C MET A 286 -16.85 -8.16 -22.74
N ASP A 287 -16.27 -8.71 -21.68
CA ASP A 287 -16.82 -8.66 -20.31
C ASP A 287 -15.95 -7.83 -19.36
N THR A 288 -14.75 -7.46 -19.81
CA THR A 288 -13.70 -6.84 -19.03
C THR A 288 -12.92 -5.86 -19.90
N ILE A 289 -12.65 -4.66 -19.40
CA ILE A 289 -11.87 -3.63 -20.10
C ILE A 289 -10.91 -2.93 -19.14
N THR A 290 -9.68 -2.69 -19.57
CA THR A 290 -8.70 -1.91 -18.80
C THR A 290 -8.72 -0.45 -19.24
N LEU A 291 -8.72 0.44 -18.25
CA LEU A 291 -8.52 1.87 -18.39
C LEU A 291 -7.26 2.25 -17.62
N GLY A 292 -6.48 3.17 -18.18
CA GLY A 292 -5.40 3.85 -17.48
C GLY A 292 -5.74 5.29 -17.09
N PRO A 293 -4.87 5.94 -16.29
CA PRO A 293 -5.07 7.31 -15.84
C PRO A 293 -5.39 8.30 -16.98
N GLY A 294 -6.53 8.99 -16.88
CA GLY A 294 -7.02 9.98 -17.84
C GLY A 294 -7.83 9.42 -19.01
N GLU A 295 -7.90 8.10 -19.16
CA GLU A 295 -8.65 7.47 -20.25
C GLU A 295 -10.16 7.45 -19.97
N THR A 296 -10.95 7.56 -21.05
CA THR A 296 -12.40 7.32 -20.98
C THR A 296 -12.81 6.18 -21.90
N ARG A 297 -13.78 5.37 -21.46
CA ARG A 297 -14.40 4.30 -22.25
C ARG A 297 -15.91 4.41 -22.12
N ASP A 298 -16.60 4.52 -23.24
CA ASP A 298 -18.05 4.35 -23.25
C ASP A 298 -18.35 2.90 -23.63
N ILE A 299 -18.94 2.13 -22.72
CA ILE A 299 -19.40 0.77 -22.98
C ILE A 299 -20.92 0.74 -23.17
N GLU A 300 -21.40 -0.11 -24.09
CA GLU A 300 -22.83 -0.36 -24.28
C GLU A 300 -23.17 -1.85 -24.21
N PHE A 301 -24.27 -2.16 -23.55
CA PHE A 301 -24.86 -3.50 -23.50
C PHE A 301 -26.39 -3.42 -23.45
N VAL A 302 -27.06 -4.54 -23.71
CA VAL A 302 -28.49 -4.69 -23.47
C VAL A 302 -28.67 -5.39 -22.12
N ALA A 303 -29.56 -4.88 -21.28
CA ALA A 303 -29.93 -5.53 -20.02
C ALA A 303 -30.83 -6.75 -20.29
N ASP A 304 -30.28 -7.82 -20.87
CA ASP A 304 -31.01 -9.04 -21.26
C ASP A 304 -30.73 -10.27 -20.38
N ALA A 305 -29.82 -10.16 -19.41
CA ALA A 305 -29.49 -11.18 -18.44
C ALA A 305 -30.71 -11.66 -17.63
N GLN A 306 -30.54 -12.77 -16.90
CA GLN A 306 -31.55 -13.19 -15.93
C GLN A 306 -31.73 -12.06 -14.89
N PRO A 307 -32.96 -11.54 -14.68
CA PRO A 307 -33.17 -10.44 -13.73
C PRO A 307 -32.66 -10.80 -12.33
N GLY A 308 -31.84 -9.92 -11.77
CA GLY A 308 -31.23 -10.04 -10.45
C GLY A 308 -30.24 -8.91 -10.20
N THR A 309 -29.30 -9.12 -9.28
CA THR A 309 -28.18 -8.21 -9.02
C THR A 309 -26.88 -8.87 -9.50
N TRP A 310 -26.16 -8.20 -10.40
CA TRP A 310 -24.90 -8.67 -10.98
C TRP A 310 -23.75 -7.73 -10.61
N MET A 311 -22.60 -8.27 -10.18
CA MET A 311 -21.47 -7.41 -9.80
C MET A 311 -20.91 -6.64 -10.99
N PHE A 312 -20.42 -5.43 -10.71
CA PHE A 312 -19.63 -4.63 -11.63
C PHE A 312 -18.46 -4.02 -10.85
N HIS A 313 -17.25 -4.53 -11.08
CA HIS A 313 -16.12 -4.27 -10.20
C HIS A 313 -14.77 -4.25 -10.94
N CYS A 314 -13.75 -3.68 -10.30
CA CYS A 314 -12.38 -3.80 -10.79
C CYS A 314 -11.85 -5.22 -10.53
N HIS A 315 -11.11 -5.78 -11.49
CA HIS A 315 -10.53 -7.12 -11.45
C HIS A 315 -9.05 -7.12 -11.03
N VAL A 316 -8.57 -5.99 -10.51
CA VAL A 316 -7.31 -5.89 -9.77
C VAL A 316 -7.64 -6.06 -8.28
N ALA A 317 -7.02 -7.05 -7.63
CA ALA A 317 -7.52 -7.59 -6.35
C ALA A 317 -7.46 -6.60 -5.18
N ASP A 318 -6.37 -5.84 -5.07
CA ASP A 318 -6.17 -4.78 -4.09
C ASP A 318 -7.10 -3.57 -4.34
N HIS A 319 -7.55 -3.35 -5.58
CA HIS A 319 -8.52 -2.30 -5.89
C HIS A 319 -9.95 -2.61 -5.38
N MET A 320 -10.17 -3.83 -4.85
CA MET A 320 -11.40 -4.28 -4.19
C MET A 320 -11.27 -4.26 -2.65
N MET A 321 -10.36 -3.44 -2.12
CA MET A 321 -10.10 -3.31 -0.69
C MET A 321 -10.16 -1.85 -0.24
N ASN A 322 -10.37 -1.65 1.06
CA ASN A 322 -10.21 -0.39 1.76
C ASN A 322 -9.06 -0.53 2.74
N ASP A 323 -7.93 0.13 2.49
CA ASP A 323 -6.73 0.04 3.35
C ASP A 323 -6.32 -1.43 3.59
N ASP A 324 -6.21 -2.23 2.53
CA ASP A 324 -5.94 -3.67 2.54
C ASP A 324 -7.01 -4.57 3.21
N HIS A 325 -8.18 -4.02 3.54
CA HIS A 325 -9.31 -4.78 4.09
C HIS A 325 -10.44 -4.92 3.05
N GLY A 326 -10.71 -6.15 2.64
CA GLY A 326 -11.83 -6.49 1.75
C GLY A 326 -13.08 -6.99 2.52
N PRO A 327 -14.29 -6.83 1.96
CA PRO A 327 -14.58 -6.17 0.69
C PRO A 327 -14.55 -4.64 0.79
N GLY A 328 -14.07 -3.98 -0.26
CA GLY A 328 -13.96 -2.53 -0.35
C GLY A 328 -13.71 -2.07 -1.78
N GLY A 329 -13.33 -0.81 -1.95
CA GLY A 329 -12.85 -0.27 -3.21
C GLY A 329 -13.90 -0.20 -4.33
N LEU A 330 -13.46 -0.57 -5.53
CA LEU A 330 -14.21 -0.45 -6.79
C LEU A 330 -15.19 -1.62 -6.98
N ILE A 331 -16.23 -1.64 -6.16
CA ILE A 331 -17.34 -2.60 -6.29
C ILE A 331 -18.67 -1.84 -6.40
N SER A 332 -19.38 -2.10 -7.49
CA SER A 332 -20.76 -1.73 -7.73
C SER A 332 -21.54 -2.95 -8.24
N ALA A 333 -22.77 -2.75 -8.70
CA ALA A 333 -23.58 -3.78 -9.31
C ALA A 333 -24.52 -3.22 -10.39
N ILE A 334 -24.96 -4.07 -11.31
CA ILE A 334 -26.13 -3.85 -12.16
C ILE A 334 -27.31 -4.53 -11.48
N HIS A 335 -28.32 -3.76 -11.09
CA HIS A 335 -29.50 -4.27 -10.40
C HIS A 335 -30.73 -4.16 -11.29
N TYR A 336 -31.40 -5.28 -11.54
CA TYR A 336 -32.64 -5.32 -12.29
C TYR A 336 -33.81 -4.92 -11.43
N ALA A 337 -34.51 -3.88 -11.85
CA ALA A 337 -35.67 -3.39 -11.14
C ALA A 337 -36.76 -4.46 -10.97
N GLY A 338 -37.41 -4.43 -9.81
CA GLY A 338 -38.43 -5.41 -9.43
C GLY A 338 -37.86 -6.73 -8.91
N THR A 339 -36.54 -6.87 -8.79
CA THR A 339 -35.88 -8.00 -8.10
C THR A 339 -35.36 -7.60 -6.71
N PRO A 340 -35.01 -8.56 -5.83
CA PRO A 340 -34.41 -8.22 -4.55
C PRO A 340 -33.05 -7.55 -4.74
N ASP A 341 -32.89 -6.35 -4.20
CA ASP A 341 -31.62 -5.60 -4.23
C ASP A 341 -30.59 -6.25 -3.29
N ARG A 342 -29.85 -7.22 -3.83
CA ARG A 342 -28.83 -7.93 -3.07
C ARG A 342 -27.62 -7.04 -2.76
N PHE A 343 -27.32 -6.05 -3.60
CA PHE A 343 -26.21 -5.13 -3.39
C PHE A 343 -26.47 -4.28 -2.14
N ALA A 344 -27.64 -3.65 -2.04
CA ALA A 344 -27.99 -2.88 -0.84
C ALA A 344 -28.04 -3.76 0.42
N SER A 345 -28.53 -5.01 0.31
CA SER A 345 -28.57 -5.92 1.46
C SER A 345 -27.17 -6.31 1.95
N MET A 346 -26.24 -6.63 1.04
CA MET A 346 -24.85 -6.94 1.36
C MET A 346 -24.12 -5.72 1.88
N ALA A 347 -24.27 -4.58 1.20
CA ALA A 347 -23.71 -3.31 1.63
C ALA A 347 -24.18 -2.95 3.05
N ALA A 348 -25.46 -3.15 3.37
CA ALA A 348 -25.97 -2.91 4.72
C ALA A 348 -25.35 -3.87 5.76
N MET A 349 -25.20 -5.16 5.43
CA MET A 349 -24.53 -6.14 6.31
C MET A 349 -23.06 -5.76 6.55
N ASP A 350 -22.34 -5.42 5.49
CA ASP A 350 -20.93 -5.02 5.55
C ASP A 350 -20.76 -3.67 6.26
N MET A 351 -21.69 -2.73 6.06
CA MET A 351 -21.72 -1.48 6.83
C MET A 351 -22.03 -1.73 8.31
N MET A 352 -22.89 -2.69 8.65
CA MET A 352 -23.16 -3.04 10.05
C MET A 352 -21.97 -3.74 10.71
N ALA A 353 -21.29 -4.62 9.98
CA ALA A 353 -20.02 -5.19 10.40
C ALA A 353 -18.98 -4.09 10.65
N ALA A 354 -18.83 -3.16 9.69
CA ALA A 354 -17.94 -2.01 9.80
C ALA A 354 -18.36 -1.00 10.89
N ALA A 355 -19.66 -0.84 11.19
CA ALA A 355 -20.14 0.07 12.23
C ALA A 355 -20.06 -0.52 13.65
N GLY A 356 -20.03 -1.86 13.75
CA GLY A 356 -19.64 -2.58 14.97
C GLY A 356 -18.15 -2.45 15.27
N GLU A 357 -17.36 -2.06 14.27
CA GLU A 357 -15.92 -1.82 14.34
C GLU A 357 -15.64 -0.30 14.32
N SER A 358 -15.49 0.32 15.49
CA SER A 358 -14.94 1.67 15.58
C SER A 358 -13.58 1.76 14.85
N ALA A 359 -13.38 2.84 14.07
CA ALA A 359 -12.14 3.35 13.42
C ALA A 359 -10.83 2.57 13.70
N PRO A 360 -9.98 2.31 12.68
CA PRO A 360 -9.00 1.22 12.66
C PRO A 360 -8.16 1.18 13.93
N THR A 361 -8.66 0.35 14.83
CA THR A 361 -7.94 -0.23 15.94
C THR A 361 -8.45 -1.66 15.97
N GLY A 362 -8.12 -2.41 14.92
CA GLY A 362 -8.25 -3.87 14.94
C GLY A 362 -7.72 -4.40 16.27
N PRO A 363 -8.24 -5.53 16.80
CA PRO A 363 -7.99 -5.94 18.18
C PRO A 363 -6.49 -5.96 18.46
N LYS A 364 -5.98 -4.94 19.17
CA LYS A 364 -4.54 -4.80 19.40
C LYS A 364 -4.03 -6.12 19.95
N MET A 365 -2.99 -6.65 19.31
CA MET A 365 -2.38 -7.87 19.81
C MET A 365 -2.03 -7.63 21.27
N SER A 366 -2.58 -8.47 22.17
CA SER A 366 -2.51 -8.18 23.60
C SER A 366 -1.07 -7.91 23.99
N GLN A 367 -0.83 -6.93 24.86
CA GLN A 367 0.53 -6.59 25.29
C GLN A 367 1.30 -7.84 25.73
N GLY A 368 0.64 -8.80 26.40
CA GLY A 368 1.22 -10.10 26.74
C GLY A 368 1.67 -10.91 25.53
N ALA A 369 0.81 -11.06 24.51
CA ALA A 369 1.16 -11.78 23.28
C ALA A 369 2.31 -11.10 22.52
N THR A 370 2.29 -9.77 22.38
CA THR A 370 3.36 -9.00 21.74
C THR A 370 4.70 -9.16 22.42
N LEU A 371 4.70 -9.11 23.76
CA LEU A 371 5.92 -9.30 24.54
C LEU A 371 6.47 -10.73 24.43
N VAL A 372 5.60 -11.74 24.42
CA VAL A 372 6.01 -13.14 24.24
C VAL A 372 6.59 -13.37 22.86
N LEU A 373 5.94 -12.84 21.82
CA LEU A 373 6.39 -13.01 20.44
C LEU A 373 7.67 -12.22 20.14
N GLY A 374 7.80 -10.99 20.65
CA GLY A 374 9.05 -10.23 20.59
C GLY A 374 10.19 -10.91 21.36
N ALA A 375 9.90 -11.56 22.49
CA ALA A 375 10.88 -12.39 23.19
C ALA A 375 11.29 -13.62 22.35
N ILE A 376 10.34 -14.29 21.69
CA ILE A 376 10.63 -15.42 20.79
C ILE A 376 11.53 -14.96 19.65
N ALA A 377 11.22 -13.83 19.01
CA ALA A 377 12.04 -13.26 17.93
C ALA A 377 13.47 -12.94 18.40
N GLY A 378 13.66 -12.44 19.61
CA GLY A 378 15.01 -12.23 20.17
C GLY A 378 15.72 -13.53 20.55
N LEU A 379 14.99 -14.55 21.03
CA LEU A 379 15.55 -15.82 21.47
C LEU A 379 16.05 -16.71 20.31
N THR A 380 15.60 -16.50 19.07
CA THR A 380 16.09 -17.27 17.93
C THR A 380 17.59 -17.08 17.68
N ILE A 381 18.21 -16.01 18.21
CA ILE A 381 19.67 -15.82 18.18
C ILE A 381 20.43 -16.99 18.81
N PHE A 382 19.84 -17.65 19.81
CA PHE A 382 20.40 -18.82 20.47
C PHE A 382 20.46 -20.06 19.58
N LEU A 383 19.79 -20.05 18.42
CA LEU A 383 19.88 -21.14 17.45
C LEU A 383 21.21 -21.09 16.66
N GLY A 384 21.78 -19.89 16.47
CA GLY A 384 23.07 -19.70 15.77
C GLY A 384 24.31 -19.78 16.68
N LEU A 385 24.17 -19.48 17.97
CA LEU A 385 25.29 -19.44 18.92
C LEU A 385 25.96 -20.79 19.26
N PRO A 386 25.29 -21.96 19.23
CA PRO A 386 25.93 -23.26 19.49
C PRO A 386 27.10 -23.57 18.55
N PHE A 387 27.16 -22.91 17.38
CA PHE A 387 28.31 -23.00 16.48
C PHE A 387 29.61 -22.54 17.13
N ALA A 388 29.56 -21.66 18.13
CA ALA A 388 30.73 -21.20 18.90
C ALA A 388 31.42 -22.34 19.68
N ALA A 389 30.71 -23.43 19.98
CA ALA A 389 31.26 -24.58 20.71
C ALA A 389 31.92 -25.62 19.79
N MET A 390 31.86 -25.46 18.47
CA MET A 390 32.42 -26.44 17.51
C MET A 390 33.95 -26.44 17.51
N ARG A 391 34.54 -27.63 17.57
CA ARG A 391 36.00 -27.86 17.53
C ARG A 391 36.42 -28.57 16.25
N GLY A 392 37.68 -28.36 15.84
CA GLY A 392 38.27 -29.04 14.68
C GLY A 392 37.79 -28.53 13.32
N VAL A 393 37.19 -27.34 13.26
CA VAL A 393 36.73 -26.70 12.02
C VAL A 393 37.92 -26.13 11.27
N SER A 394 37.96 -26.33 9.94
CA SER A 394 39.09 -25.83 9.13
C SER A 394 39.11 -24.30 9.07
N ARG A 395 40.30 -23.70 8.97
CA ARG A 395 40.47 -22.25 8.80
C ARG A 395 39.70 -21.71 7.59
N ARG A 396 39.58 -22.50 6.52
CA ARG A 396 38.76 -22.17 5.33
C ARG A 396 37.29 -21.99 5.67
N TRP A 397 36.73 -22.89 6.48
CA TRP A 397 35.33 -22.80 6.90
C TRP A 397 35.06 -21.62 7.82
N ILE A 398 35.99 -21.31 8.74
CA ILE A 398 35.89 -20.15 9.61
C ILE A 398 35.89 -18.85 8.79
N ALA A 399 36.79 -18.73 7.82
CA ALA A 399 36.83 -17.58 6.91
C ALA A 399 35.56 -17.45 6.07
N PHE A 400 35.04 -18.57 5.55
CA PHE A 400 33.81 -18.59 4.75
C PHE A 400 32.57 -18.22 5.58
N ALA A 401 32.44 -18.76 6.79
CA ALA A 401 31.35 -18.43 7.70
C ALA A 401 31.39 -16.96 8.15
N ASN A 402 32.58 -16.44 8.49
CA ASN A 402 32.78 -15.02 8.79
C ASN A 402 32.42 -14.12 7.59
N ALA A 403 32.75 -14.55 6.37
CA ALA A 403 32.41 -13.82 5.15
C ALA A 403 30.90 -13.81 4.87
N ILE A 404 30.20 -14.94 5.05
CA ILE A 404 28.73 -15.00 4.98
C ILE A 404 28.11 -14.04 5.99
N ALA A 405 28.58 -14.05 7.24
CA ALA A 405 28.09 -13.15 8.27
C ALA A 405 28.29 -11.67 7.89
N ILE A 406 29.45 -11.31 7.34
CA ILE A 406 29.70 -9.94 6.80
C ILE A 406 28.70 -9.60 5.68
N GLY A 407 28.42 -10.55 4.78
CA GLY A 407 27.43 -10.38 3.71
C GLY A 407 26.02 -10.08 4.23
N VAL A 408 25.56 -10.84 5.24
CA VAL A 408 24.28 -10.61 5.90
C VAL A 408 24.26 -9.24 6.58
N LEU A 409 25.32 -8.87 7.29
CA LEU A 409 25.43 -7.55 7.94
C LEU A 409 25.41 -6.38 6.93
N PHE A 410 25.95 -6.56 5.72
CA PHE A 410 25.83 -5.56 4.65
C PHE A 410 24.40 -5.39 4.15
N PHE A 411 23.66 -6.49 3.99
CA PHE A 411 22.24 -6.44 3.66
C PHE A 411 21.46 -5.72 4.76
N LEU A 412 21.68 -6.08 6.03
CA LEU A 412 21.08 -5.41 7.18
C LEU A 412 21.34 -3.91 7.21
N LEU A 413 22.58 -3.52 6.98
CA LEU A 413 22.94 -2.10 6.94
C LEU A 413 22.13 -1.35 5.90
N PHE A 414 21.94 -1.94 4.71
CA PHE A 414 21.14 -1.34 3.65
C PHE A 414 19.66 -1.20 4.07
N ASP A 415 19.07 -2.26 4.60
CA ASP A 415 17.67 -2.29 5.00
C ASP A 415 17.36 -1.29 6.13
N ILE A 416 18.19 -1.25 7.18
CA ILE A 416 18.02 -0.31 8.29
C ILE A 416 18.13 1.14 7.83
N LEU A 417 19.09 1.45 6.94
CA LEU A 417 19.26 2.81 6.40
C LEU A 417 18.06 3.22 5.54
N ARG A 418 17.49 2.28 4.78
CA ARG A 418 16.25 2.52 4.01
C ARG A 418 15.09 2.83 4.95
N GLN A 419 14.81 1.98 5.94
CA GLN A 419 13.72 2.16 6.90
C GLN A 419 13.88 3.45 7.72
N ALA A 420 15.11 3.77 8.15
CA ALA A 420 15.39 5.03 8.84
C ALA A 420 15.16 6.27 7.95
N GLY A 421 15.28 6.10 6.63
CA GLY A 421 15.08 7.15 5.64
C GLY A 421 13.62 7.47 5.36
N GLU A 422 12.71 6.52 5.49
CA GLU A 422 11.28 6.70 5.16
C GLU A 422 10.65 7.91 5.87
N PRO A 423 10.76 8.08 7.21
CA PRO A 423 10.20 9.25 7.86
C PRO A 423 10.83 10.59 7.42
N VAL A 424 12.10 10.54 7.00
CA VAL A 424 12.82 11.72 6.49
C VAL A 424 12.31 12.09 5.11
N VAL A 425 12.09 11.11 4.23
CA VAL A 425 11.51 11.29 2.89
C VAL A 425 10.05 11.77 2.99
N ASP A 426 9.25 11.23 3.91
CA ASP A 426 7.90 11.72 4.18
C ASP A 426 7.89 13.18 4.63
N ALA A 427 8.81 13.55 5.52
CA ALA A 427 8.95 14.93 5.96
C ALA A 427 9.44 15.85 4.84
N LEU A 428 10.29 15.36 3.93
CA LEU A 428 10.70 16.07 2.72
C LEU A 428 9.50 16.32 1.80
N GLY A 429 8.66 15.31 1.57
CA GLY A 429 7.42 15.44 0.81
C GLY A 429 6.49 16.50 1.41
N LYS A 430 6.29 16.48 2.73
CA LYS A 430 5.53 17.51 3.46
C LYS A 430 6.14 18.91 3.30
N MET A 431 7.47 19.03 3.34
CA MET A 431 8.15 20.30 3.11
C MET A 431 7.93 20.80 1.67
N GLN A 432 8.01 19.91 0.68
CA GLN A 432 7.75 20.21 -0.73
C GLN A 432 6.28 20.64 -0.96
N GLN A 433 5.35 20.11 -0.18
CA GLN A 433 3.94 20.50 -0.14
C GLN A 433 3.67 21.80 0.66
N GLY A 434 4.71 22.49 1.16
CA GLY A 434 4.57 23.74 1.92
C GLY A 434 4.11 23.58 3.37
N LEU A 435 4.07 22.35 3.91
CA LEU A 435 3.62 22.05 5.28
C LEU A 435 4.71 22.27 6.35
N GLY A 436 5.80 22.96 5.98
CA GLY A 436 6.88 23.38 6.88
C GLY A 436 8.14 22.50 6.83
N ALA A 437 9.30 23.14 6.93
CA ALA A 437 10.62 22.49 6.83
C ALA A 437 11.15 21.93 8.16
N ALA A 438 10.55 22.31 9.29
CA ALA A 438 11.06 21.95 10.62
C ALA A 438 11.10 20.43 10.87
N PRO A 439 10.07 19.63 10.51
CA PRO A 439 10.13 18.18 10.69
C PRO A 439 11.23 17.53 9.85
N PHE A 440 11.41 17.99 8.60
CA PHE A 440 12.46 17.48 7.72
C PHE A 440 13.85 17.78 8.27
N ALA A 441 14.11 19.03 8.66
CA ALA A 441 15.39 19.44 9.24
C ALA A 441 15.70 18.67 10.54
N TRP A 442 14.70 18.49 11.40
CA TRP A 442 14.85 17.75 12.66
C TRP A 442 15.15 16.27 12.43
N LEU A 443 14.36 15.59 11.60
CA LEU A 443 14.57 14.16 11.33
C LEU A 443 15.89 13.92 10.59
N THR A 444 16.28 14.81 9.67
CA THR A 444 17.60 14.76 9.02
C THR A 444 18.73 14.91 10.04
N PHE A 445 18.60 15.86 10.98
CA PHE A 445 19.58 16.03 12.07
C PHE A 445 19.68 14.76 12.93
N VAL A 446 18.53 14.21 13.35
CA VAL A 446 18.46 12.99 14.16
C VAL A 446 19.08 11.80 13.42
N TYR A 447 18.81 11.68 12.12
CA TYR A 447 19.37 10.63 11.26
C TYR A 447 20.90 10.67 11.25
N VAL A 448 21.48 11.85 10.96
CA VAL A 448 22.94 12.03 10.90
C VAL A 448 23.58 11.88 12.29
N ALA A 449 22.97 12.46 13.32
CA ALA A 449 23.48 12.40 14.69
C ALA A 449 23.43 10.97 15.25
N GLY A 450 22.35 10.23 14.98
CA GLY A 450 22.20 8.83 15.38
C GLY A 450 23.23 7.95 14.69
N LEU A 451 23.43 8.10 13.37
CA LEU A 451 24.45 7.37 12.62
C LEU A 451 25.86 7.61 13.17
N PHE A 452 26.19 8.89 13.44
CA PHE A 452 27.46 9.26 14.04
C PHE A 452 27.62 8.68 15.45
N ALA A 453 26.59 8.80 16.29
CA ALA A 453 26.61 8.29 17.65
C ALA A 453 26.73 6.76 17.68
N GLY A 454 26.13 6.03 16.74
CA GLY A 454 26.25 4.58 16.63
C GLY A 454 27.67 4.16 16.28
N LEU A 455 28.23 4.79 15.25
CA LEU A 455 29.58 4.51 14.76
C LEU A 455 30.66 4.83 15.80
N VAL A 456 30.59 6.03 16.38
CA VAL A 456 31.60 6.54 17.31
C VAL A 456 31.37 6.01 18.72
N GLY A 457 30.11 5.86 19.13
CA GLY A 457 29.73 5.33 20.44
C GLY A 457 30.31 3.94 20.67
N LEU A 458 30.24 3.03 19.68
CA LEU A 458 30.86 1.72 19.82
C LEU A 458 32.39 1.78 19.90
N VAL A 459 33.06 2.74 19.24
CA VAL A 459 34.52 2.94 19.37
C VAL A 459 34.90 3.34 20.79
N TYR A 460 34.18 4.27 21.41
CA TYR A 460 34.47 4.69 22.78
C TYR A 460 34.02 3.66 23.82
N PHE A 461 32.86 3.03 23.62
CA PHE A 461 32.33 2.00 24.50
C PHE A 461 33.20 0.75 24.49
N SER A 462 33.63 0.29 23.31
CA SER A 462 34.59 -0.81 23.19
C SER A 462 35.88 -0.47 23.95
N ARG A 463 36.49 0.70 23.71
CA ARG A 463 37.68 1.14 24.45
C ARG A 463 37.48 1.20 25.96
N PHE A 464 36.32 1.66 26.44
CA PHE A 464 36.00 1.76 27.87
C PHE A 464 35.80 0.39 28.54
N VAL A 465 35.03 -0.50 27.90
CA VAL A 465 34.75 -1.86 28.42
C VAL A 465 36.01 -2.74 28.34
N LEU A 466 36.77 -2.63 27.26
CA LEU A 466 37.99 -3.39 27.04
C LEU A 466 39.16 -2.89 27.89
N ALA A 467 39.24 -1.59 28.20
CA ALA A 467 40.23 -1.05 29.14
C ALA A 467 40.11 -1.62 30.57
N ARG A 468 38.91 -2.11 30.95
CA ARG A 468 38.71 -2.82 32.22
C ARG A 468 39.11 -4.30 32.18
N GLN A 469 39.30 -4.89 31.00
CA GLN A 469 39.75 -6.26 30.82
C GLN A 469 41.21 -6.29 30.35
N ARG A 470 42.17 -6.38 31.29
CA ARG A 470 43.62 -6.47 31.01
C ARG A 470 44.03 -7.62 30.05
N ALA A 471 43.14 -8.59 29.80
CA ALA A 471 43.35 -9.75 28.91
C ALA A 471 42.67 -9.64 27.53
N ALA A 472 42.04 -8.51 27.19
CA ALA A 472 41.21 -8.39 25.99
C ALA A 472 41.95 -7.97 24.72
N VAL A 473 43.22 -7.56 24.84
CA VAL A 473 44.08 -7.15 23.73
C VAL A 473 45.20 -8.19 23.57
N ALA A 474 45.22 -8.89 22.43
CA ALA A 474 46.31 -9.80 22.07
C ALA A 474 47.54 -9.03 21.53
N GLU A 475 48.71 -9.68 21.44
CA GLU A 475 49.91 -9.09 20.83
C GLU A 475 49.58 -8.44 19.47
N GLY A 476 49.89 -7.15 19.32
CA GLY A 476 49.59 -6.37 18.11
C GLY A 476 48.37 -5.44 18.18
N GLY A 477 47.72 -5.29 19.33
CA GLY A 477 46.65 -4.29 19.52
C GLY A 477 45.24 -4.73 19.07
N MET A 478 45.02 -6.03 18.90
CA MET A 478 43.76 -6.62 18.43
C MET A 478 42.90 -7.15 19.57
N LEU A 479 41.58 -7.17 19.36
CA LEU A 479 40.64 -7.84 20.26
C LEU A 479 40.86 -9.36 20.27
N SER A 480 40.80 -9.95 21.46
CA SER A 480 40.70 -11.41 21.61
C SER A 480 39.42 -11.94 20.96
N PRO A 481 39.34 -13.22 20.57
CA PRO A 481 38.13 -13.81 19.99
C PRO A 481 36.86 -13.56 20.80
N MET A 482 36.95 -13.66 22.14
CA MET A 482 35.83 -13.39 23.04
C MET A 482 35.48 -11.90 23.10
N ALA A 483 36.49 -11.03 23.12
CA ALA A 483 36.27 -9.59 23.06
C ALA A 483 35.59 -9.16 21.75
N LEU A 484 36.03 -9.72 20.62
CA LEU A 484 35.44 -9.47 19.31
C LEU A 484 34.00 -10.00 19.23
N ALA A 485 33.74 -11.23 19.71
CA ALA A 485 32.38 -11.78 19.78
C ALA A 485 31.45 -10.93 20.67
N THR A 486 31.96 -10.42 21.80
CA THR A 486 31.20 -9.52 22.67
C THR A 486 30.89 -8.18 21.99
N THR A 487 31.85 -7.61 21.26
CA THR A 487 31.64 -6.38 20.49
C THR A 487 30.64 -6.57 19.36
N ILE A 488 30.68 -7.71 18.66
CA ILE A 488 29.69 -8.08 17.65
C ILE A 488 28.31 -8.22 18.29
N ALA A 489 28.19 -8.95 19.40
CA ALA A 489 26.93 -9.12 20.12
C ALA A 489 26.34 -7.79 20.60
N LEU A 490 27.16 -6.83 21.02
CA LEU A 490 26.71 -5.49 21.41
C LEU A 490 26.20 -4.67 20.23
N GLY A 491 26.89 -4.72 19.09
CA GLY A 491 26.45 -4.01 17.88
C GLY A 491 25.15 -4.59 17.31
N ILE A 492 25.06 -5.91 17.25
CA ILE A 492 23.85 -6.65 16.86
C ILE A 492 22.72 -6.38 17.86
N GLY A 493 22.98 -6.43 19.17
CA GLY A 493 21.97 -6.10 20.17
C GLY A 493 21.35 -4.70 20.01
N LEU A 494 22.13 -3.72 19.55
CA LEU A 494 21.60 -2.38 19.28
C LEU A 494 20.68 -2.35 18.05
N HIS A 495 20.96 -3.17 17.05
CA HIS A 495 20.08 -3.38 15.91
C HIS A 495 18.81 -4.13 16.32
N ASN A 496 18.95 -5.21 17.07
CA ASN A 496 17.82 -6.03 17.50
C ASN A 496 16.87 -5.24 18.41
N PHE A 497 17.37 -4.24 19.14
CA PHE A 497 16.53 -3.26 19.83
C PHE A 497 15.58 -2.51 18.88
N SER A 498 16.07 -2.09 17.71
CA SER A 498 15.27 -1.38 16.70
C SER A 498 14.22 -2.29 16.04
N GLU A 499 14.55 -3.56 15.78
CA GLU A 499 13.58 -4.58 15.36
C GLU A 499 12.47 -4.77 16.41
N GLY A 500 12.88 -4.86 17.68
CA GLY A 500 11.97 -4.91 18.80
C GLY A 500 11.02 -3.72 18.82
N LEU A 501 11.56 -2.51 18.65
CA LEU A 501 10.79 -1.27 18.60
C LEU A 501 9.73 -1.32 17.49
N ALA A 502 10.09 -1.80 16.30
CA ALA A 502 9.19 -1.97 15.16
C ALA A 502 8.05 -2.96 15.46
N ILE A 503 8.36 -4.15 16.00
CA ILE A 503 7.34 -5.14 16.44
C ILE A 503 6.36 -4.48 17.43
N GLY A 504 6.90 -3.75 18.41
CA GLY A 504 6.11 -3.09 19.43
C GLY A 504 5.17 -2.02 18.84
N GLN A 505 5.68 -1.18 17.93
CA GLN A 505 4.91 -0.13 17.30
C GLN A 505 3.80 -0.69 16.40
N SER A 506 4.12 -1.67 15.53
CA SER A 506 3.14 -2.33 14.65
C SER A 506 2.02 -3.00 15.44
N ALA A 507 2.35 -3.65 16.57
CA ALA A 507 1.34 -4.24 17.44
C ALA A 507 0.49 -3.18 18.17
N ALA A 508 1.08 -2.04 18.55
CA ALA A 508 0.37 -0.96 19.25
C ALA A 508 -0.57 -0.15 18.34
N THR A 509 -0.27 -0.08 17.04
CA THR A 509 -1.11 0.57 16.02
C THR A 509 -2.22 -0.34 15.49
N GLY A 510 -2.24 -1.63 15.86
CA GLY A 510 -3.26 -2.59 15.41
C GLY A 510 -2.91 -3.31 14.11
N ALA A 511 -1.70 -3.12 13.58
CA ALA A 511 -1.17 -3.83 12.42
C ALA A 511 -0.69 -5.24 12.81
N ILE A 512 -1.62 -6.11 13.20
CA ILE A 512 -1.30 -7.45 13.74
C ILE A 512 -0.60 -8.32 12.69
N GLY A 513 -1.07 -8.27 11.44
CA GLY A 513 -0.45 -9.01 10.32
C GLY A 513 1.02 -8.62 10.16
N LEU A 514 1.28 -7.32 10.05
CA LEU A 514 2.62 -6.76 9.99
C LEU A 514 3.45 -7.15 11.22
N ALA A 515 2.91 -7.03 12.44
CA ALA A 515 3.63 -7.39 13.66
C ALA A 515 4.04 -8.86 13.69
N VAL A 516 3.12 -9.78 13.37
CA VAL A 516 3.39 -11.23 13.32
C VAL A 516 4.44 -11.55 12.26
N LEU A 517 4.37 -10.86 11.12
CA LEU A 517 5.29 -11.09 10.03
C LEU A 517 6.69 -10.55 10.31
N LEU A 518 6.80 -9.37 10.94
CA LEU A 518 8.05 -8.85 11.49
C LEU A 518 8.65 -9.82 12.53
N ILE A 519 7.83 -10.41 13.40
CA ILE A 519 8.29 -11.40 14.38
C ILE A 519 8.89 -12.64 13.70
N ILE A 520 8.26 -13.17 12.66
CA ILE A 520 8.76 -14.32 11.91
C ILE A 520 10.03 -13.95 11.15
N GLY A 521 10.03 -12.81 10.48
CA GLY A 521 11.15 -12.29 9.71
C GLY A 521 12.38 -12.03 10.57
N PHE A 522 12.24 -11.21 11.61
CA PHE A 522 13.30 -10.92 12.58
C PHE A 522 13.71 -12.18 13.34
N GLY A 523 12.80 -13.11 13.63
CA GLY A 523 13.15 -14.40 14.22
C GLY A 523 14.10 -15.22 13.32
N LEU A 524 13.81 -15.32 12.03
CA LEU A 524 14.70 -16.00 11.06
C LEU A 524 16.02 -15.24 10.89
N HIS A 525 15.96 -13.90 10.91
CA HIS A 525 17.11 -13.02 10.81
C HIS A 525 18.07 -13.20 12.01
N ASN A 526 17.57 -13.08 13.24
CA ASN A 526 18.34 -13.18 14.49
C ASN A 526 19.05 -14.53 14.63
N MET A 527 18.47 -15.61 14.10
CA MET A 527 19.18 -16.89 14.02
C MET A 527 20.51 -16.76 13.26
N THR A 528 20.51 -16.07 12.11
CA THR A 528 21.71 -15.88 11.28
C THR A 528 22.76 -15.00 11.97
N GLU A 529 22.33 -14.03 12.76
CA GLU A 529 23.21 -13.16 13.56
C GLU A 529 23.93 -13.91 14.67
N GLY A 530 23.28 -14.91 15.27
CA GLY A 530 23.91 -15.83 16.22
C GLY A 530 25.15 -16.52 15.64
N PHE A 531 25.14 -16.83 14.32
CA PHE A 531 26.34 -17.32 13.63
C PHE A 531 27.43 -16.26 13.53
N GLY A 532 27.05 -15.01 13.26
CA GLY A 532 27.97 -13.87 13.20
C GLY A 532 28.69 -13.63 14.53
N ILE A 533 27.97 -13.72 15.65
CA ILE A 533 28.54 -13.63 17.00
C ILE A 533 29.46 -14.82 17.29
N ALA A 534 29.08 -16.02 16.85
CA ALA A 534 29.85 -17.24 17.07
C ALA A 534 31.12 -17.31 16.21
N ALA A 535 31.13 -16.71 15.02
CA ALA A 535 32.17 -16.88 14.01
C ALA A 535 33.62 -16.62 14.51
N PRO A 536 33.92 -15.57 15.32
CA PRO A 536 35.26 -15.37 15.87
C PRO A 536 35.72 -16.44 16.85
N LEU A 537 34.77 -17.14 17.49
CA LEU A 537 35.06 -18.12 18.54
C LEU A 537 35.36 -19.52 17.96
N VAL A 538 34.82 -19.81 16.78
CA VAL A 538 34.99 -21.11 16.12
C VAL A 538 36.47 -21.38 15.85
N GLY A 539 36.98 -22.49 16.39
CA GLY A 539 38.38 -22.92 16.18
C GLY A 539 39.43 -22.08 16.92
N SER A 540 39.01 -21.23 17.87
CA SER A 540 39.93 -20.60 18.82
C SER A 540 40.33 -21.57 19.94
N ASP A 541 41.53 -21.39 20.53
CA ASP A 541 42.00 -22.20 21.68
C ASP A 541 41.25 -21.86 22.98
N ALA A 542 40.38 -20.83 22.96
CA ALA A 542 39.58 -20.40 24.09
C ALA A 542 38.44 -21.39 24.37
N HIS A 543 38.37 -21.91 25.59
CA HIS A 543 37.21 -22.70 26.03
C HIS A 543 36.02 -21.77 26.22
N VAL A 544 35.05 -21.83 25.30
CA VAL A 544 33.76 -21.14 25.44
C VAL A 544 32.80 -22.08 26.19
N GLY A 545 32.43 -21.71 27.42
CA GLY A 545 31.42 -22.43 28.18
C GLY A 545 30.00 -22.03 27.80
N TRP A 546 29.03 -22.81 28.27
CA TRP A 546 27.61 -22.51 28.08
C TRP A 546 27.18 -21.20 28.71
N ARG A 547 27.88 -20.75 29.77
CA ARG A 547 27.64 -19.45 30.40
C ARG A 547 27.99 -18.30 29.47
N GLU A 548 29.12 -18.38 28.78
CA GLU A 548 29.55 -17.36 27.82
C GLU A 548 28.61 -17.31 26.61
N ILE A 549 28.18 -18.47 26.10
CA ILE A 549 27.16 -18.57 25.04
C ILE A 549 25.84 -17.93 25.49
N LEU A 550 25.40 -18.23 26.72
CA LEU A 550 24.19 -17.64 27.30
C LEU A 550 24.29 -16.10 27.35
N MET A 551 25.41 -15.58 27.84
CA MET A 551 25.65 -14.14 27.94
C MET A 551 25.68 -13.46 26.57
N LEU A 552 26.34 -14.05 25.58
CA LEU A 552 26.39 -13.50 24.22
C LEU A 552 25.01 -13.42 23.58
N GLY A 553 24.17 -14.45 23.77
CA GLY A 553 22.80 -14.42 23.26
C GLY A 553 21.88 -13.47 24.02
N LEU A 554 22.08 -13.28 25.33
CA LEU A 554 21.34 -12.26 26.09
C LEU A 554 21.72 -10.83 25.65
N ILE A 555 22.99 -10.60 25.33
CA ILE A 555 23.47 -9.31 24.85
C ILE A 555 22.95 -9.02 23.44
N GLY A 556 22.96 -10.02 22.55
CA GLY A 556 22.49 -9.86 21.17
C GLY A 556 20.95 -9.88 21.02
N GLY A 557 20.26 -10.84 21.61
CA GLY A 557 18.80 -11.01 21.41
C GLY A 557 17.92 -10.40 22.51
N GLY A 558 18.44 -10.18 23.71
CA GLY A 558 17.69 -9.55 24.81
C GLY A 558 17.14 -8.15 24.48
N PRO A 559 17.89 -7.29 23.75
CA PRO A 559 17.39 -5.98 23.35
C PRO A 559 16.13 -6.01 22.46
N THR A 560 15.87 -7.06 21.66
CA THR A 560 14.61 -7.20 20.89
C THR A 560 13.40 -7.11 21.82
N PHE A 561 13.42 -7.85 22.92
CA PHE A 561 12.35 -7.80 23.91
C PHE A 561 12.17 -6.39 24.50
N LEU A 562 13.27 -5.73 24.88
CA LEU A 562 13.23 -4.38 25.44
C LEU A 562 12.69 -3.36 24.43
N GLY A 563 13.11 -3.49 23.17
CA GLY A 563 12.60 -2.72 22.04
C GLY A 563 11.09 -2.90 21.91
N THR A 564 10.61 -4.14 21.95
CA THR A 564 9.17 -4.45 21.87
C THR A 564 8.37 -3.84 23.02
N VAL A 565 8.89 -3.89 24.24
CA VAL A 565 8.27 -3.22 25.41
C VAL A 565 8.12 -1.72 25.16
N ILE A 566 9.18 -1.07 24.66
CA ILE A 566 9.21 0.38 24.47
C ILE A 566 8.36 0.78 23.27
N GLY A 567 8.47 0.08 22.14
CA GLY A 567 7.74 0.35 20.91
C GLY A 567 6.24 0.19 21.08
N TYR A 568 5.81 -0.77 21.92
CA TYR A 568 4.39 -0.93 22.24
C TYR A 568 3.82 0.24 23.05
N ARG A 569 4.67 0.94 23.82
CA ARG A 569 4.26 2.08 24.67
C ARG A 569 4.47 3.43 24.01
N PHE A 570 5.42 3.55 23.08
CA PHE A 570 5.86 4.81 22.50
C PHE A 570 6.05 4.70 20.99
N VAL A 571 5.08 5.24 20.24
CA VAL A 571 5.14 5.39 18.78
C VAL A 571 5.68 6.78 18.46
N SER A 572 6.90 6.87 17.91
CA SER A 572 7.53 8.15 17.59
C SER A 572 8.49 8.01 16.40
N PRO A 573 8.26 8.76 15.29
CA PRO A 573 9.17 8.77 14.15
C PRO A 573 10.59 9.20 14.53
N THR A 574 10.73 10.17 15.44
CA THR A 574 12.03 10.63 15.93
C THR A 574 12.80 9.51 16.64
N LEU A 575 12.12 8.74 17.50
CA LEU A 575 12.77 7.63 18.20
C LEU A 575 13.11 6.50 17.23
N SER A 576 12.24 6.19 16.27
CA SER A 576 12.51 5.19 15.24
C SER A 576 13.77 5.56 14.43
N VAL A 577 13.82 6.77 13.87
CA VAL A 577 14.98 7.27 13.12
C VAL A 577 16.25 7.25 13.98
N LEU A 578 16.17 7.70 15.24
CA LEU A 578 17.32 7.71 16.14
C LEU A 578 17.86 6.29 16.38
N PHE A 579 17.01 5.32 16.71
CA PHE A 579 17.44 3.97 17.05
C PHE A 579 17.91 3.18 15.82
N LEU A 580 17.23 3.31 14.68
CA LEU A 580 17.66 2.67 13.43
C LEU A 580 19.01 3.20 12.95
N THR A 581 19.21 4.53 12.98
CA THR A 581 20.51 5.09 12.56
C THR A 581 21.63 4.80 13.55
N LEU A 582 21.33 4.74 14.85
CA LEU A 582 22.28 4.27 15.88
C LEU A 582 22.71 2.81 15.63
N ALA A 583 21.74 1.93 15.30
CA ALA A 583 22.01 0.55 14.91
C ALA A 583 22.85 0.43 13.63
N ALA A 584 22.50 1.18 12.59
CA ALA A 584 23.26 1.22 11.34
C ALA A 584 24.72 1.63 11.58
N GLY A 585 24.95 2.65 12.41
CA GLY A 585 26.30 3.09 12.80
C GLY A 585 27.09 2.00 13.53
N ALA A 586 26.44 1.25 14.42
CA ALA A 586 27.06 0.13 15.13
C ALA A 586 27.42 -1.03 14.18
N ILE A 587 26.54 -1.37 13.24
CA ILE A 587 26.79 -2.41 12.23
C ILE A 587 27.97 -2.05 11.33
N ILE A 588 28.10 -0.79 10.89
CA ILE A 588 29.26 -0.33 10.10
C ILE A 588 30.57 -0.62 10.86
N TYR A 589 30.60 -0.31 12.16
CA TYR A 589 31.78 -0.59 12.98
C TYR A 589 32.07 -2.10 13.08
N VAL A 590 31.04 -2.92 13.32
CA VAL A 590 31.15 -4.38 13.41
C VAL A 590 31.66 -5.01 12.11
N ILE A 591 31.11 -4.61 10.96
CA ILE A 591 31.58 -5.03 9.63
C ILE A 591 33.08 -4.72 9.47
N GLY A 592 33.51 -3.53 9.89
CA GLY A 592 34.90 -3.13 9.88
C GLY A 592 35.80 -4.06 10.68
N GLU A 593 35.40 -4.42 11.91
CA GLU A 593 36.16 -5.33 12.77
C GLU A 593 36.18 -6.78 12.25
N MET A 594 35.05 -7.29 11.76
CA MET A 594 34.96 -8.63 11.18
C MET A 594 35.77 -8.77 9.89
N THR A 595 35.81 -7.71 9.08
CA THR A 595 36.64 -7.66 7.85
C THR A 595 38.14 -7.71 8.20
N LYS A 596 38.58 -6.95 9.21
CA LYS A 596 39.95 -7.00 9.72
C LYS A 596 40.31 -8.38 10.27
N ALA A 597 39.38 -9.04 10.97
CA ALA A 597 39.57 -10.37 11.51
C ALA A 597 39.68 -11.43 10.39
N GLY A 598 38.79 -11.39 9.40
CA GLY A 598 38.74 -12.35 8.28
C GLY A 598 39.91 -12.23 7.29
N GLY A 599 40.42 -11.02 7.06
CA GLY A 599 41.52 -10.77 6.12
C GLY A 599 42.83 -11.51 6.43
N ARG A 600 43.00 -12.04 7.67
CA ARG A 600 44.20 -12.78 8.09
C ARG A 600 44.20 -14.26 7.69
N VAL A 601 43.08 -14.79 7.20
CA VAL A 601 42.94 -16.23 6.91
C VAL A 601 43.40 -16.59 5.47
N GLY A 602 43.75 -15.61 4.64
CA GLY A 602 44.49 -15.83 3.38
C GLY A 602 43.69 -16.39 2.20
N HIS A 603 42.36 -16.33 2.23
CA HIS A 603 41.48 -16.85 1.17
C HIS A 603 40.51 -15.78 0.65
N LYS A 604 41.02 -14.89 -0.21
CA LYS A 604 40.26 -13.73 -0.70
C LYS A 604 39.06 -14.13 -1.55
N GLU A 605 39.21 -15.15 -2.39
CA GLU A 605 38.16 -15.64 -3.29
C GLU A 605 36.97 -16.21 -2.50
N LEU A 606 37.26 -17.05 -1.51
CA LEU A 606 36.25 -17.61 -0.60
C LEU A 606 35.56 -16.52 0.23
N ALA A 607 36.31 -15.49 0.65
CA ALA A 607 35.73 -14.38 1.37
C ALA A 607 34.78 -13.56 0.50
N THR A 608 35.15 -13.26 -0.75
CA THR A 608 34.28 -12.53 -1.68
C THR A 608 33.01 -13.32 -2.00
N VAL A 609 33.12 -14.63 -2.28
CA VAL A 609 31.96 -15.49 -2.52
C VAL A 609 31.08 -15.59 -1.27
N GLY A 610 31.69 -15.72 -0.08
CA GLY A 610 30.95 -15.75 1.18
C GLY A 610 30.15 -14.48 1.43
N VAL A 611 30.75 -13.30 1.25
CA VAL A 611 30.05 -12.00 1.38
C VAL A 611 28.88 -11.90 0.41
N PHE A 612 29.09 -12.28 -0.85
CA PHE A 612 28.00 -12.28 -1.84
C PHE A 612 26.85 -13.21 -1.43
N LEU A 613 27.15 -14.46 -1.05
CA LEU A 613 26.13 -15.42 -0.65
C LEU A 613 25.39 -14.98 0.62
N GLY A 614 26.08 -14.37 1.58
CA GLY A 614 25.46 -13.80 2.77
C GLY A 614 24.49 -12.66 2.43
N PHE A 615 24.89 -11.77 1.52
CA PHE A 615 24.02 -10.68 1.07
C PHE A 615 22.77 -11.20 0.33
N ILE A 616 22.95 -12.18 -0.57
CA ILE A 616 21.83 -12.82 -1.27
C ILE A 616 20.91 -13.59 -0.32
N LEU A 617 21.47 -14.19 0.75
CA LEU A 617 20.67 -14.85 1.77
C LEU A 617 19.79 -13.84 2.52
N GLY A 618 20.34 -12.68 2.89
CA GLY A 618 19.57 -11.58 3.48
C GLY A 618 18.48 -11.07 2.55
N LEU A 619 18.81 -10.81 1.29
CA LEU A 619 17.83 -10.39 0.28
C LEU A 619 16.75 -11.45 0.02
N GLY A 620 17.13 -12.73 0.01
CA GLY A 620 16.21 -13.83 -0.17
C GLY A 620 15.23 -13.97 1.00
N THR A 621 15.68 -13.74 2.24
CA THR A 621 14.79 -13.70 3.40
C THR A 621 13.81 -12.53 3.31
N ASP A 622 14.27 -11.35 2.90
CA ASP A 622 13.43 -10.17 2.70
C ASP A 622 12.35 -10.41 1.63
N LEU A 623 12.73 -10.94 0.46
CA LEU A 623 11.80 -11.24 -0.63
C LEU A 623 10.73 -12.27 -0.22
N ILE A 624 11.09 -13.28 0.57
CA ILE A 624 10.14 -14.27 1.10
C ILE A 624 9.14 -13.60 2.04
N LEU A 625 9.59 -12.65 2.87
CA LEU A 625 8.72 -11.90 3.77
C LEU A 625 7.78 -11.00 2.98
N THR A 626 8.29 -10.22 2.01
CA THR A 626 7.45 -9.39 1.14
C THR A 626 6.40 -10.22 0.40
N ALA A 627 6.79 -11.39 -0.15
CA ALA A 627 5.85 -12.30 -0.82
C ALA A 627 4.81 -12.92 0.13
N ALA A 628 5.09 -12.96 1.44
CA ALA A 628 4.15 -13.38 2.47
C ALA A 628 3.27 -12.24 3.01
N GLY A 629 3.40 -11.02 2.47
CA GLY A 629 2.60 -9.84 2.82
C GLY A 629 3.21 -8.93 3.90
N ALA A 630 4.55 -8.82 3.94
CA ALA A 630 5.31 -8.03 4.92
C ALA A 630 5.52 -6.59 4.51
#